data_AF-A0A3S0FP65-F1
#
_entry.id   AF-A0A3S0FP65-F1
#
_cell.length_a   1.000
_cell.length_b   1.000
_cell.length_c   1.000
_cell.angle_alpha   90.00
_cell.angle_beta   90.00
_cell.angle_gamma   90.00
#
_symmetry.space_group_name_H-M   'P 1'
#
loop_
_entity.id
_entity.type
_entity.pdbx_description
1 polymer ?
#
loop_
_entity_poly.entity_id
_entity_poly.type
_entity_poly.pdbx_seq_one_letter_code
_entity_poly.pdbx_strand_id
1 'polypeptide(L)'
;ALAEKYRADDLSVLQSGKSKVVEEEIAVPGRRFWSETYKSPVELDGHIIGTVGFARDITERMTTEAELRNRYEELQRFNRVMVGREMEMISLKQQVNALSLALGRAAPYALSFLDAERSDFSPPGDKA
;
A
#
# COMPACT_ATOMS: atom_id res chain seq x y z
N ALA A 1 10.32 30.89 10.40
CA ALA A 1 9.83 29.74 9.60
C ALA A 1 9.68 28.46 10.44
N LEU A 2 10.67 27.56 10.53
CA LEU A 2 10.50 26.26 11.23
C LEU A 2 10.36 26.39 12.76
N ALA A 3 11.18 27.23 13.39
CA ALA A 3 11.09 27.48 14.84
C ALA A 3 9.74 28.08 15.27
N GLU A 4 9.11 28.90 14.43
CA GLU A 4 7.77 29.45 14.70
C GLU A 4 6.70 28.37 14.61
N LYS A 5 6.82 27.47 13.62
CA LYS A 5 5.92 26.33 13.49
C LYS A 5 5.99 25.43 14.73
N TYR A 6 7.19 25.10 15.19
CA TYR A 6 7.33 24.28 16.40
C TYR A 6 6.79 24.94 17.65
N ARG A 7 6.97 26.26 17.81
CA ARG A 7 6.33 27.02 18.89
C ARG A 7 4.81 27.01 18.79
N ALA A 8 4.25 27.16 17.60
CA ALA A 8 2.81 27.09 17.39
C ALA A 8 2.26 25.70 17.74
N ASP A 9 2.99 24.64 17.39
CA ASP A 9 2.62 23.27 17.77
C ASP A 9 2.69 23.05 19.28
N ASP A 10 3.74 23.56 19.96
CA ASP A 10 3.82 23.49 21.43
C ASP A 10 2.68 24.24 22.09
N LEU A 11 2.37 25.46 21.63
CA LEU A 11 1.23 26.24 22.13
C LEU A 11 -0.10 25.50 21.94
N SER A 12 -0.30 24.85 20.78
CA SER A 12 -1.49 24.06 20.52
C SER A 12 -1.62 22.87 21.47
N VAL A 13 -0.52 22.19 21.80
CA VAL A 13 -0.48 21.09 22.78
C VAL A 13 -0.77 21.59 24.19
N LEU A 14 -0.15 22.71 24.60
CA LEU A 14 -0.37 23.33 25.91
C LEU A 14 -1.83 23.78 26.10
N GLN A 15 -2.43 24.38 25.07
CA GLN A 15 -3.80 24.88 25.13
C GLN A 15 -4.84 23.75 25.11
N SER A 16 -4.56 22.68 24.37
CA SER A 16 -5.52 21.59 24.20
C SER A 16 -5.39 20.49 25.26
N GLY A 17 -4.23 20.37 25.91
CA GLY A 17 -3.91 19.22 26.77
C GLY A 17 -3.85 17.90 26.00
N LYS A 18 -3.73 17.94 24.66
CA LYS A 18 -3.72 16.74 23.82
C LYS A 18 -2.37 16.61 23.12
N SER A 19 -1.90 15.37 23.05
CA SER A 19 -0.71 15.03 22.25
C SER A 19 -0.94 15.32 20.76
N LYS A 20 0.14 15.65 20.05
CA LYS A 20 0.16 15.91 18.61
C LYS A 20 1.29 15.12 17.96
N VAL A 21 1.00 14.52 16.81
CA VAL A 21 1.98 13.92 15.90
C VAL A 21 1.90 14.67 14.57
N VAL A 22 3.05 15.03 14.00
CA VAL A 22 3.14 15.69 12.70
C VAL A 22 4.22 14.99 11.88
N GLU A 23 3.86 14.52 10.70
CA GLU A 23 4.82 14.06 9.69
C GLU A 23 4.92 15.12 8.60
N GLU A 24 6.13 15.58 8.33
CA GLU A 24 6.37 16.62 7.34
C GLU A 24 7.75 16.49 6.68
N GLU A 25 7.85 16.95 5.44
CA GLU A 25 9.14 17.11 4.78
C GLU A 25 9.81 18.40 5.25
N ILE A 26 10.98 18.28 5.86
CA ILE A 26 11.79 19.39 6.31
C ILE A 26 12.91 19.64 5.31
N ALA A 27 12.99 20.88 4.82
CA ALA A 27 14.08 21.37 4.00
C ALA A 27 14.98 22.32 4.80
N VAL A 28 16.24 21.92 4.98
CA VAL A 28 17.32 22.76 5.51
C VAL A 28 18.43 22.89 4.46
N PRO A 29 19.34 23.88 4.55
CA PRO A 29 20.43 24.00 3.59
C PRO A 29 21.22 22.69 3.45
N GLY A 30 21.20 22.12 2.24
CA GLY A 30 21.92 20.87 1.92
C GLY A 30 21.20 19.56 2.28
N ARG A 31 19.98 19.59 2.85
CA ARG A 31 19.25 18.36 3.22
C ARG A 31 17.74 18.54 3.16
N ARG A 32 17.07 17.57 2.52
CA ARG A 32 15.63 17.34 2.66
C ARG A 32 15.41 15.98 3.29
N PHE A 33 14.52 15.90 4.27
CA PHE A 33 14.22 14.66 4.97
C PHE A 33 12.80 14.72 5.52
N TRP A 34 12.17 13.55 5.67
CA TRP A 34 10.89 13.45 6.35
C TRP A 34 11.12 13.38 7.85
N SER A 35 10.39 14.19 8.61
CA SER A 35 10.45 14.22 10.06
C SER A 35 9.08 13.89 10.65
N GLU A 36 9.06 12.91 11.54
CA GLU A 36 7.94 12.65 12.44
C GLU A 36 8.24 13.35 13.76
N THR A 37 7.38 14.29 14.14
CA THR A 37 7.50 15.04 15.40
C THR A 37 6.33 14.71 16.30
N TYR A 38 6.64 14.23 17.50
CA TYR A 38 5.67 13.99 18.55
C TYR A 38 5.81 15.03 19.66
N LYS A 39 4.69 15.54 20.16
CA LYS A 39 4.61 16.47 21.29
C LYS A 39 3.47 16.03 22.22
N SER A 40 3.72 16.01 23.53
CA SER A 40 2.75 15.70 24.58
C SER A 40 2.78 16.79 25.65
N PRO A 41 1.64 17.14 26.28
CA PRO A 41 1.68 17.95 27.47
C PRO A 41 2.37 17.18 28.60
N VAL A 42 3.01 17.93 29.49
CA VAL A 42 3.52 17.42 30.77
C VAL A 42 2.67 18.05 31.86
N GLU A 43 2.13 17.23 32.73
CA GLU A 43 1.30 17.67 33.85
C GLU A 43 2.00 17.42 35.18
N LEU A 44 1.81 18.35 36.11
CA LEU A 44 2.20 18.23 37.51
C LEU A 44 1.04 18.76 38.37
N ASP A 45 0.58 17.97 39.32
CA ASP A 45 -0.52 18.32 40.24
C ASP A 45 -1.79 18.83 39.52
N GLY A 46 -2.15 18.18 38.40
CA GLY A 46 -3.33 18.53 37.60
C GLY A 46 -3.18 19.80 36.75
N HIS A 47 -1.97 20.37 36.66
CA HIS A 47 -1.68 21.54 35.85
C HIS A 47 -0.66 21.21 34.76
N ILE A 48 -0.91 21.65 33.53
CA ILE A 48 0.05 21.52 32.43
C ILE A 48 1.22 22.48 32.68
N ILE A 49 2.42 21.95 32.80
CA ILE A 49 3.65 22.70 33.08
C ILE A 49 4.55 22.87 31.86
N GLY A 50 4.27 22.17 30.76
CA GLY A 50 5.11 22.22 29.57
C GLY A 50 4.74 21.20 28.51
N THR A 51 5.62 21.05 27.52
CA THR A 51 5.55 19.98 26.52
C THR A 51 6.82 19.13 26.57
N VAL A 52 6.66 17.85 26.26
CA VAL A 52 7.76 16.92 25.97
C VAL A 52 7.55 16.37 24.58
N GLY A 53 8.63 16.06 23.88
CA GLY A 53 8.51 15.56 22.51
C GLY A 53 9.82 15.04 21.96
N PHE A 54 9.71 14.41 20.79
CA PHE A 54 10.85 13.97 20.00
C PHE A 54 10.60 14.28 18.53
N ALA A 55 11.69 14.38 17.77
CA ALA A 55 11.66 14.41 16.31
C ALA A 55 12.49 13.23 15.79
N ARG A 56 11.94 12.46 14.85
CA ARG A 56 12.58 11.31 14.23
C ARG A 56 12.64 11.51 12.73
N ASP A 57 13.80 11.29 12.13
CA ASP A 57 13.92 11.18 10.68
C ASP A 57 13.28 9.86 10.23
N ILE A 58 12.25 9.95 9.38
CA ILE A 58 11.49 8.82 8.84
C ILE A 58 11.71 8.67 7.33
N THR A 59 12.73 9.32 6.75
CA THR A 59 12.99 9.30 5.29
C THR A 59 13.16 7.87 4.76
N GLU A 60 13.89 7.03 5.50
CA GLU A 60 14.08 5.62 5.13
C GLU A 60 12.76 4.85 5.13
N ARG A 61 11.90 5.08 6.16
CA ARG A 61 10.56 4.48 6.25
C ARG A 61 9.71 4.89 5.05
N MET A 62 9.63 6.18 4.77
CA MET A 62 8.83 6.72 3.66
C MET A 62 9.32 6.21 2.31
N THR A 63 10.64 6.12 2.10
CA THR A 63 11.24 5.61 0.86
C THR A 63 10.94 4.12 0.69
N THR A 64 11.11 3.33 1.75
CA THR A 64 10.85 1.89 1.72
C THR A 64 9.38 1.59 1.45
N GLU A 65 8.47 2.33 2.09
CA GLU A 65 7.02 2.19 1.86
C GLU A 65 6.63 2.54 0.42
N ALA A 66 7.19 3.62 -0.13
CA ALA A 66 6.97 4.01 -1.51
C ALA A 66 7.50 2.95 -2.50
N GLU A 67 8.70 2.41 -2.27
CA GLU A 67 9.25 1.33 -3.09
C GLU A 67 8.39 0.07 -3.03
N LEU A 68 7.95 -0.32 -1.83
CA LEU A 68 7.09 -1.50 -1.65
C LEU A 68 5.76 -1.33 -2.38
N ARG A 69 5.15 -0.16 -2.26
CA ARG A 69 3.91 0.18 -2.98
C ARG A 69 4.09 0.09 -4.50
N ASN A 70 5.16 0.67 -5.03
CA ASN A 70 5.45 0.61 -6.46
C ASN A 70 5.62 -0.83 -6.96
N ARG A 71 6.36 -1.67 -6.21
CA ARG A 71 6.54 -3.09 -6.55
C ARG A 71 5.22 -3.86 -6.50
N TYR A 72 4.38 -3.57 -5.52
CA TYR A 72 3.06 -4.20 -5.42
C TYR A 72 2.16 -3.82 -6.61
N GLU A 73 2.12 -2.54 -6.99
CA GLU A 73 1.36 -2.07 -8.15
C GLU A 73 1.89 -2.65 -9.47
N GLU A 74 3.21 -2.83 -9.61
CA GLU A 74 3.80 -3.51 -10.76
C GLU A 74 3.42 -5.00 -10.81
N LEU A 75 3.50 -5.70 -9.68
CA LEU A 75 3.12 -7.10 -9.59
C LEU A 75 1.64 -7.31 -9.89
N GLN A 76 0.76 -6.44 -9.39
CA GLN A 76 -0.67 -6.49 -9.69
C GLN A 76 -0.94 -6.26 -11.18
N ARG A 77 -0.28 -5.28 -11.82
CA ARG A 77 -0.40 -5.05 -13.26
C ARG A 77 0.08 -6.25 -14.06
N PHE A 78 1.24 -6.80 -13.70
CA PHE A 78 1.78 -7.99 -14.35
C PHE A 78 0.85 -9.20 -14.20
N ASN A 79 0.37 -9.47 -12.99
CA ASN A 79 -0.55 -10.57 -12.71
C ASN A 79 -1.85 -10.43 -13.52
N ARG A 80 -2.44 -9.23 -13.57
CA ARG A 80 -3.64 -8.97 -14.38
C ARG A 80 -3.42 -9.29 -15.86
N VAL A 81 -2.29 -8.88 -16.44
CA VAL A 81 -1.95 -9.17 -17.84
C VAL A 81 -1.72 -10.68 -18.05
N MET A 82 -1.01 -11.34 -17.13
CA MET A 82 -0.75 -12.78 -17.22
C MET A 82 -2.03 -13.62 -17.14
N VAL A 83 -2.91 -13.33 -16.18
CA VAL A 83 -4.20 -14.03 -16.04
C VAL A 83 -5.07 -13.81 -17.28
N GLY A 84 -5.11 -12.58 -17.80
CA GLY A 84 -5.83 -12.29 -19.05
C GLY A 84 -5.33 -13.14 -20.22
N ARG A 85 -4.00 -13.22 -20.40
CA ARG A 85 -3.39 -14.07 -21.44
C ARG A 85 -3.69 -15.55 -21.25
N GLU A 86 -3.65 -16.05 -20.02
CA GLU A 86 -3.95 -17.47 -19.77
C GLU A 86 -5.40 -17.80 -20.11
N MET A 87 -6.34 -16.91 -19.75
CA MET A 87 -7.76 -17.05 -20.11
C MET A 87 -7.96 -17.02 -21.64
N GLU A 88 -7.27 -16.12 -22.35
CA GLU A 88 -7.29 -16.08 -23.82
C GLU A 88 -6.73 -17.38 -24.42
N MET A 89 -5.61 -17.90 -23.88
CA MET A 89 -5.01 -19.14 -24.33
C MET A 89 -5.92 -20.35 -24.09
N ILE A 90 -6.61 -20.40 -22.96
CA ILE A 90 -7.61 -21.44 -22.67
C ILE A 90 -8.74 -21.38 -23.70
N SER A 91 -9.31 -20.20 -23.93
CA SER A 91 -10.37 -20.00 -24.93
C SER A 91 -9.91 -20.44 -26.33
N LEU A 92 -8.68 -20.08 -26.72
CA LEU A 92 -8.13 -20.46 -28.01
C LEU A 92 -7.94 -21.97 -28.13
N LYS A 93 -7.40 -22.63 -27.08
CA LYS A 93 -7.27 -24.10 -27.05
C LYS A 93 -8.63 -24.80 -27.14
N GLN A 94 -9.65 -24.29 -26.46
CA GLN A 94 -11.02 -24.80 -26.57
C GLN A 94 -11.57 -24.69 -28.01
N GLN A 95 -11.37 -23.53 -28.65
CA GLN A 95 -11.78 -23.33 -30.04
C GLN A 95 -11.05 -24.27 -30.99
N VAL A 96 -9.73 -24.43 -30.84
CA VAL A 96 -8.95 -25.36 -31.68
C VAL A 96 -9.40 -26.80 -31.48
N ASN A 97 -9.71 -27.21 -30.25
CA ASN A 97 -10.27 -28.53 -29.98
C ASN A 97 -11.62 -28.73 -30.67
N ALA A 98 -12.53 -27.76 -30.55
CA ALA A 98 -13.85 -27.82 -31.18
C ALA A 98 -13.77 -27.92 -32.71
N LEU A 99 -12.90 -27.11 -33.34
CA LEU A 99 -12.65 -27.16 -34.78
C LEU A 99 -12.01 -28.49 -35.21
N SER A 100 -11.07 -29.02 -34.43
CA SER A 100 -10.42 -30.31 -34.72
C SER A 100 -11.44 -31.45 -34.73
N LEU A 101 -12.32 -31.49 -33.72
CA LEU A 101 -13.40 -32.47 -33.63
C LEU A 101 -14.41 -32.33 -34.78
N ALA A 102 -14.79 -31.10 -35.15
CA ALA A 102 -15.69 -30.85 -36.28
C ALA A 102 -15.11 -31.33 -37.63
N LEU A 103 -13.78 -31.34 -37.77
CA LEU A 103 -13.06 -31.88 -38.92
C LEU A 103 -12.80 -33.40 -38.84
N GLY A 104 -13.35 -34.10 -37.83
CA GLY A 104 -13.13 -35.53 -37.62
C GLY A 104 -11.72 -35.89 -37.11
N ARG A 105 -10.98 -34.91 -36.60
CA ARG A 105 -9.65 -35.09 -36.00
C ARG A 105 -9.75 -35.19 -34.48
N ALA A 106 -8.77 -35.82 -33.85
CA ALA A 106 -8.67 -35.83 -32.40
C ALA A 106 -8.37 -34.42 -31.86
N ALA A 107 -8.90 -34.09 -30.68
CA ALA A 107 -8.63 -32.83 -30.01
C ALA A 107 -7.15 -32.77 -29.56
N PRO A 108 -6.36 -31.78 -30.02
CA PRO A 108 -4.92 -31.75 -29.76
C PRO A 108 -4.55 -31.27 -28.35
N TYR A 109 -5.44 -30.58 -27.63
CA TYR A 109 -5.15 -30.04 -26.30
C TYR A 109 -6.00 -30.72 -25.23
N ALA A 110 -5.35 -31.33 -24.22
CA ALA A 110 -6.05 -31.83 -23.04
C ALA A 110 -6.43 -30.65 -22.12
N LEU A 111 -7.71 -30.55 -21.76
CA LEU A 111 -8.26 -29.47 -20.92
C LEU A 111 -8.94 -29.99 -19.64
N SER A 112 -8.58 -31.21 -19.20
CA SER A 112 -9.18 -31.88 -18.04
C SER A 112 -8.99 -31.14 -16.71
N PHE A 113 -8.07 -30.17 -16.64
CA PHE A 113 -7.87 -29.32 -15.48
C PHE A 113 -9.01 -28.33 -15.25
N LEU A 114 -9.75 -27.94 -16.31
CA LEU A 114 -10.93 -27.07 -16.19
C LEU A 114 -12.11 -27.78 -15.50
N ASP A 115 -12.12 -29.11 -15.52
CA ASP A 115 -13.16 -29.91 -14.89
C ASP A 115 -12.98 -29.99 -13.36
N ALA A 116 -11.79 -29.68 -12.84
CA ALA A 116 -11.43 -29.81 -11.43
C ALA A 116 -11.66 -28.55 -10.57
N GLU A 117 -11.80 -27.35 -11.17
CA GLU A 117 -11.85 -26.07 -10.44
C GLU A 117 -13.25 -25.60 -10.01
N ARG A 118 -14.30 -26.40 -10.20
CA ARG A 118 -15.67 -26.01 -9.82
C ARG A 118 -15.94 -25.93 -8.30
N SER A 119 -15.00 -26.24 -7.39
CA SER A 119 -15.28 -26.23 -5.94
C SER A 119 -14.68 -25.10 -5.11
N ASP A 120 -13.48 -24.53 -5.37
CA ASP A 120 -12.76 -23.88 -4.25
C ASP A 120 -12.26 -22.43 -4.45
N PHE A 121 -12.67 -21.67 -5.47
CA PHE A 121 -12.25 -20.26 -5.60
C PHE A 121 -13.37 -19.26 -5.26
N SER A 122 -13.45 -18.86 -3.98
CA SER A 122 -14.12 -17.62 -3.57
C SER A 122 -13.09 -16.48 -3.58
N PRO A 123 -13.27 -15.41 -4.39
CA PRO A 123 -12.37 -14.27 -4.34
C PRO A 123 -12.47 -13.60 -2.96
N PRO A 124 -11.36 -13.09 -2.39
CA PRO A 124 -11.42 -12.32 -1.15
C PRO A 124 -12.33 -11.11 -1.38
N GLY A 125 -13.40 -11.04 -0.60
CA GLY A 125 -14.45 -10.04 -0.73
C GLY A 125 -13.87 -8.62 -0.68
N ASP A 126 -14.30 -7.82 -1.65
CA ASP A 126 -14.12 -6.39 -1.70
C ASP A 126 -14.77 -5.78 -0.43
N LYS A 127 -13.95 -5.33 0.52
CA LYS A 127 -14.43 -4.60 1.69
C LYS A 127 -14.40 -3.11 1.35
N ALA A 128 -15.59 -2.59 1.06
CA ALA A 128 -15.91 -1.17 1.19
C ALA A 128 -15.87 -0.73 2.66
#